data_AF-R9KSG6-F1
#
_entry.id   AF-R9KSG6-F1
#
_cell.length_a   1.000
_cell.length_b   1.000
_cell.length_c   1.000
_cell.angle_alpha   90.00
_cell.angle_beta   90.00
_cell.angle_gamma   90.00
#
_symmetry.space_group_name_H-M   'P 1'
#
loop_
_entity.id
_entity.type
_entity.pdbx_description
1 polymer ?
#
loop_
_entity_poly.entity_id
_entity_poly.type
_entity_poly.pdbx_seq_one_letter_code
_entity_poly.pdbx_strand_id
1 'polypeptide(L)'
;MNTPKNMIFLIILLCGGALLTGCGKENDTATVKTSTLSVIRTEEDTGEKEKTGELTEFDAFEGIYPNFSGTSPNGTASVVYKNKANPMRYFYSVEPHSDLRNGDVVKISIDGDDPEKKANEYGYTLLETEKEFVVEGLDYYVETIDEISNEMQEKMSDWVIASIQADMSKRVSEVSLNNCETIGYYLLSKKTNVYDLNNHCYGVYKITIIYSGQEISYYYCARFDNIIIKKDGSCKVTGGSTITLDSFYEGDYRIRGCQTLDEIYEECVEDWCWDTENYKLETNISK
;
A
#
# COMPACT_ATOMS: atom_id res chain seq x y z
N MET A 1 -15.07 33.99 33.29
CA MET A 1 -15.23 33.95 34.77
C MET A 1 -16.29 32.91 35.11
N ASN A 2 -15.82 31.87 35.81
CA ASN A 2 -16.50 30.93 36.72
C ASN A 2 -18.01 30.63 36.61
N THR A 3 -18.25 29.37 36.22
CA THR A 3 -19.03 28.31 36.90
C THR A 3 -20.33 28.62 37.65
N PRO A 4 -21.34 27.76 37.43
CA PRO A 4 -22.29 27.36 38.48
C PRO A 4 -22.10 25.90 38.93
N LYS A 5 -22.64 25.69 40.14
CA LYS A 5 -22.63 24.54 41.06
C LYS A 5 -23.38 23.29 40.55
N ASN A 6 -23.06 22.13 41.17
CA ASN A 6 -23.98 21.08 41.67
C ASN A 6 -23.12 20.04 42.45
N MET A 7 -23.06 20.00 43.78
CA MET A 7 -24.01 19.47 44.78
C MET A 7 -24.33 17.98 44.64
N ILE A 8 -23.89 17.13 45.59
CA ILE A 8 -24.72 16.21 46.40
C ILE A 8 -23.87 15.50 47.48
N PHE A 9 -24.54 15.25 48.61
CA PHE A 9 -24.13 14.81 49.95
C PHE A 9 -23.63 13.36 50.07
N LEU A 10 -22.83 13.10 51.11
CA LEU A 10 -23.13 12.01 52.07
C LEU A 10 -22.66 12.37 53.48
N ILE A 11 -23.59 12.36 54.43
CA ILE A 11 -23.41 12.47 55.89
C ILE A 11 -23.41 11.06 56.47
N ILE A 12 -22.47 10.76 57.38
CA ILE A 12 -22.77 9.95 58.56
C ILE A 12 -22.19 10.64 59.80
N LEU A 13 -23.11 10.95 60.71
CA LEU A 13 -22.93 11.50 62.04
C LEU A 13 -23.12 10.35 63.02
N LEU A 14 -22.29 10.21 64.06
CA LEU A 14 -22.75 9.70 65.35
C LEU A 14 -21.85 10.17 66.50
N CYS A 15 -22.55 10.71 67.48
CA CYS A 15 -22.10 11.48 68.64
C CYS A 15 -21.51 10.61 69.76
N GLY A 16 -20.81 11.26 70.68
CA GLY A 16 -20.59 10.75 72.04
C GLY A 16 -19.61 11.59 72.84
N GLY A 17 -20.06 12.73 73.36
CA GLY A 17 -19.28 13.56 74.29
C GLY A 17 -19.44 13.11 75.75
N ALA A 18 -18.44 13.42 76.58
CA ALA A 18 -18.61 13.85 77.97
C ALA A 18 -17.29 14.43 78.52
N LEU A 19 -17.32 15.71 78.85
CA LEU A 19 -16.49 16.33 79.88
C LEU A 19 -17.00 15.87 81.24
N LEU A 20 -16.14 15.32 82.12
CA LEU A 20 -16.33 15.41 83.57
C LEU A 20 -14.97 15.33 84.29
N THR A 21 -14.72 16.39 85.05
CA THR A 21 -13.66 16.59 86.05
C THR A 21 -13.84 15.67 87.26
N GLY A 22 -12.76 15.08 87.78
CA GLY A 22 -12.81 14.35 89.05
C GLY A 22 -11.43 13.90 89.53
N CYS A 23 -11.00 14.45 90.66
CA CYS A 23 -9.71 14.25 91.32
C CYS A 23 -9.81 13.11 92.37
N GLY A 24 -8.84 12.19 92.45
CA GLY A 24 -8.64 11.38 93.66
C GLY A 24 -8.07 9.96 93.53
N LYS A 25 -6.75 9.85 93.80
CA LYS A 25 -5.99 8.77 94.49
C LYS A 25 -5.73 7.38 93.84
N GLU A 26 -4.44 7.20 93.49
CA GLU A 26 -3.50 6.11 93.86
C GLU A 26 -3.77 4.66 93.40
N ASN A 27 -2.97 4.15 92.43
CA ASN A 27 -1.82 3.25 92.64
C ASN A 27 -1.28 2.56 91.35
N ASP A 28 0.05 2.66 91.20
CA ASP A 28 1.04 1.80 90.52
C ASP A 28 1.11 1.52 88.99
N THR A 29 2.28 1.94 88.45
CA THR A 29 3.12 1.43 87.33
C THR A 29 2.58 1.53 85.88
N ALA A 30 3.32 1.94 84.84
CA ALA A 30 4.76 1.95 84.61
C ALA A 30 5.20 3.00 83.54
N THR A 31 6.37 3.58 83.79
CA THR A 31 7.45 4.04 82.88
C THR A 31 7.12 4.54 81.46
N VAL A 32 7.31 5.84 81.22
CA VAL A 32 7.86 6.37 79.95
C VAL A 32 8.97 7.36 80.28
N LYS A 33 10.21 7.00 79.94
CA LYS A 33 11.37 7.89 80.07
C LYS A 33 11.34 8.92 78.93
N THR A 34 11.43 10.17 79.38
CA THR A 34 11.69 11.42 78.68
C THR A 34 12.88 11.38 77.73
N SER A 35 12.78 12.12 76.62
CA SER A 35 13.85 13.04 76.20
C SER A 35 13.40 13.99 75.08
N THR A 36 13.23 15.24 75.49
CA THR A 36 13.72 16.49 74.91
C THR A 36 13.74 16.69 73.39
N LEU A 37 13.06 17.78 73.01
CA LEU A 37 13.05 18.49 71.74
C LEU A 37 14.45 19.03 71.36
N SER A 38 14.86 18.83 70.12
CA SER A 38 15.85 19.69 69.44
C SER A 38 15.44 19.91 67.98
N VAL A 39 14.93 21.12 67.70
CA VAL A 39 14.84 21.73 66.37
C VAL A 39 16.13 22.58 66.26
N ILE A 40 16.91 22.72 65.17
CA ILE A 40 16.64 22.96 63.75
C ILE A 40 17.97 22.71 62.99
N ARG A 41 17.92 22.16 61.76
CA ARG A 41 18.65 22.71 60.60
C ARG A 41 18.06 22.15 59.31
N THR A 42 17.50 23.05 58.52
CA THR A 42 17.05 22.85 57.14
C THR A 42 18.27 22.70 56.24
N GLU A 43 18.44 21.53 55.63
CA GLU A 43 19.18 21.39 54.39
C GLU A 43 18.16 21.12 53.29
N GLU A 44 18.30 21.83 52.17
CA GLU A 44 17.55 21.62 50.94
C GLU A 44 17.73 20.18 50.49
N ASP A 45 16.64 19.41 50.51
CA ASP A 45 16.59 18.11 49.86
C ASP A 45 16.51 18.37 48.35
N THR A 46 17.66 18.49 47.69
CA THR A 46 17.79 18.22 46.26
C THR A 46 17.67 16.72 46.06
N GLY A 47 16.47 16.21 46.32
CA GLY A 47 16.12 14.81 46.18
C GLY A 47 16.00 14.46 44.70
N GLU A 48 17.09 14.01 44.11
CA GLU A 48 17.05 13.11 42.98
C GLU A 48 16.32 11.85 43.47
N LYS A 49 15.00 11.79 43.25
CA LYS A 49 14.22 10.59 43.54
C LYS A 49 14.66 9.50 42.56
N GLU A 50 15.56 8.64 43.00
CA GLU A 50 15.67 7.30 42.45
C GLU A 50 14.31 6.61 42.63
N LYS A 51 13.50 6.62 41.56
CA LYS A 51 12.22 5.95 41.50
C LYS A 51 12.49 4.47 41.20
N THR A 52 12.94 3.72 42.19
CA THR A 52 13.08 2.25 42.13
C THR A 52 11.72 1.58 42.30
N GLY A 53 10.82 1.80 41.34
CA GLY A 53 9.63 0.98 41.13
C GLY A 53 9.84 0.13 39.89
N GLU A 54 9.44 -1.15 39.93
CA GLU A 54 9.43 -2.01 38.75
C GLU A 54 8.60 -1.36 37.63
N LEU A 55 9.22 -1.14 36.48
CA LEU A 55 8.57 -0.56 35.31
C LEU A 55 7.64 -1.59 34.66
N THR A 56 6.49 -1.13 34.17
CA THR A 56 5.53 -1.99 33.47
C THR A 56 5.88 -2.09 31.98
N GLU A 57 5.93 -3.28 31.41
CA GLU A 57 6.14 -3.45 29.97
C GLU A 57 4.98 -2.83 29.17
N PHE A 58 5.33 -2.15 28.08
CA PHE A 58 4.38 -1.48 27.20
C PHE A 58 4.71 -1.71 25.73
N ASP A 59 3.75 -2.28 25.00
CA ASP A 59 3.80 -2.37 23.53
C ASP A 59 3.35 -1.03 22.94
N ALA A 60 4.31 -0.23 22.48
CA ALA A 60 4.02 1.03 21.81
C ALA A 60 3.44 0.84 20.40
N PHE A 61 3.51 -0.33 19.80
CA PHE A 61 3.00 -0.58 18.45
C PHE A 61 1.64 -1.27 18.46
N GLU A 62 1.08 -1.56 19.64
CA GLU A 62 -0.26 -2.11 19.74
C GLU A 62 -1.30 -1.10 19.20
N GLY A 63 -1.98 -1.49 18.13
CA GLY A 63 -2.93 -0.59 17.44
C GLY A 63 -2.30 0.26 16.33
N ILE A 64 -0.99 0.14 16.09
CA ILE A 64 -0.25 0.84 15.04
C ILE A 64 -0.02 -0.12 13.87
N TYR A 65 -0.51 0.24 12.69
CA TYR A 65 -0.41 -0.58 11.49
C TYR A 65 -0.02 0.27 10.29
N PRO A 66 0.70 -0.28 9.31
CA PRO A 66 0.84 0.39 8.02
C PRO A 66 -0.47 0.33 7.25
N ASN A 67 -0.72 1.38 6.46
CA ASN A 67 -1.68 1.39 5.38
C ASN A 67 -0.92 1.58 4.07
N PHE A 68 -0.96 0.56 3.23
CA PHE A 68 -0.37 0.55 1.89
C PHE A 68 -1.39 0.99 0.86
N SER A 69 -0.97 1.86 -0.07
CA SER A 69 -1.84 2.36 -1.13
C SER A 69 -1.04 2.63 -2.42
N GLY A 70 -1.75 2.83 -3.53
CA GLY A 70 -1.13 3.08 -4.84
C GLY A 70 -0.97 1.80 -5.67
N THR A 71 -0.05 1.84 -6.63
CA THR A 71 0.23 0.74 -7.56
C THR A 71 1.73 0.53 -7.66
N SER A 72 2.20 -0.67 -7.33
CA SER A 72 3.60 -1.09 -7.43
C SER A 72 4.13 -0.86 -8.86
N PRO A 73 5.31 -0.26 -9.04
CA PRO A 73 6.34 0.01 -8.01
C PRO A 73 6.22 1.37 -7.30
N ASN A 74 5.13 2.11 -7.51
CA ASN A 74 4.92 3.44 -6.96
C ASN A 74 3.95 3.41 -5.75
N GLY A 75 4.01 2.33 -4.96
CA GLY A 75 3.23 2.20 -3.74
C GLY A 75 3.68 3.19 -2.67
N THR A 76 2.79 3.49 -1.72
CA THR A 76 3.08 4.35 -0.57
C THR A 76 2.64 3.70 0.73
N ALA A 77 3.32 4.05 1.82
CA ALA A 77 2.98 3.64 3.18
C ALA A 77 2.63 4.84 4.04
N SER A 78 1.68 4.63 4.95
CA SER A 78 1.27 5.60 5.96
C SER A 78 0.94 4.87 7.25
N VAL A 79 1.04 5.56 8.40
CA VAL A 79 0.71 4.96 9.69
C VAL A 79 -0.78 5.15 10.00
N VAL A 80 -1.46 4.06 10.39
CA VAL A 80 -2.85 4.07 10.86
C VAL A 80 -2.91 3.73 12.34
N TYR A 81 -3.69 4.53 13.06
CA TYR A 81 -3.94 4.41 14.49
C TYR A 81 -5.32 3.77 14.72
N LYS A 82 -5.36 2.51 15.17
CA LYS A 82 -6.59 1.86 15.60
C LYS A 82 -6.80 2.15 17.07
N ASN A 83 -7.76 3.04 17.37
CA ASN A 83 -8.18 3.53 18.70
C ASN A 83 -7.72 2.67 19.88
N LYS A 84 -6.52 2.96 20.39
CA LYS A 84 -6.06 2.50 21.70
C LYS A 84 -5.53 3.69 22.47
N ALA A 85 -5.82 3.74 23.76
CA ALA A 85 -5.24 4.73 24.66
C ALA A 85 -3.74 4.44 24.81
N ASN A 86 -2.91 5.21 24.11
CA ASN A 86 -1.47 5.27 24.36
C ASN A 86 -1.21 6.37 25.42
N PRO A 87 -0.78 6.02 26.64
CA PRO A 87 -0.54 7.00 27.71
C PRO A 87 0.59 7.98 27.38
N MET A 88 1.55 7.59 26.53
CA MET A 88 2.68 8.43 26.10
C MET A 88 2.38 9.30 24.88
N ARG A 89 1.30 9.04 24.13
CA ARG A 89 0.94 9.78 22.89
C ARG A 89 2.13 9.91 21.93
N TYR A 90 2.76 8.79 21.58
CA TYR A 90 3.82 8.78 20.57
C TYR A 90 3.29 9.17 19.19
N PHE A 91 4.16 9.80 18.41
CA PHE A 91 4.02 9.92 16.96
C PHE A 91 4.89 8.85 16.30
N TYR A 92 4.57 8.50 15.06
CA TYR A 92 5.27 7.46 14.34
C TYR A 92 5.52 7.89 12.90
N SER A 93 6.70 7.54 12.41
CA SER A 93 7.11 7.65 11.01
C SER A 93 7.17 6.26 10.37
N VAL A 94 7.14 6.22 9.03
CA VAL A 94 7.31 5.00 8.25
C VAL A 94 8.35 5.22 7.15
N GLU A 95 9.32 4.31 7.04
CA GLU A 95 10.39 4.37 6.04
C GLU A 95 10.67 3.00 5.41
N PRO A 96 10.81 2.89 4.07
CA PRO A 96 10.45 3.90 3.08
C PRO A 96 8.94 4.16 3.03
N HIS A 97 8.54 5.37 2.63
CA HIS A 97 7.12 5.76 2.54
C HIS A 97 6.58 5.81 1.10
N SER A 98 7.45 5.70 0.09
CA SER A 98 7.14 5.76 -1.34
C SER A 98 7.95 4.72 -2.11
N ASP A 99 7.64 4.59 -3.41
CA ASP A 99 8.35 3.71 -4.36
C ASP A 99 8.31 2.23 -3.93
N LEU A 100 7.20 1.83 -3.30
CA LEU A 100 7.03 0.51 -2.72
C LEU A 100 6.48 -0.52 -3.72
N ARG A 101 7.00 -1.74 -3.61
CA ARG A 101 6.56 -2.97 -4.26
C ARG A 101 5.98 -3.95 -3.24
N ASN A 102 5.13 -4.87 -3.70
CA ASN A 102 4.75 -6.02 -2.87
C ASN A 102 6.00 -6.84 -2.53
N GLY A 103 6.18 -7.19 -1.25
CA GLY A 103 7.36 -7.89 -0.75
C GLY A 103 8.46 -6.99 -0.17
N ASP A 104 8.38 -5.67 -0.37
CA ASP A 104 9.29 -4.73 0.29
C ASP A 104 9.07 -4.72 1.81
N VAL A 105 10.07 -4.30 2.57
CA VAL A 105 9.97 -4.12 4.02
C VAL A 105 9.93 -2.63 4.33
N VAL A 106 8.91 -2.22 5.07
CA VAL A 106 8.85 -0.88 5.67
C VAL A 106 9.03 -0.98 7.18
N LYS A 107 9.62 0.06 7.76
CA LYS A 107 9.85 0.19 9.19
C LYS A 107 9.03 1.34 9.75
N ILE A 108 8.22 1.06 10.77
CA ILE A 108 7.55 2.09 11.56
C ILE A 108 8.37 2.34 12.82
N SER A 109 8.72 3.59 13.10
CA SER A 109 9.54 3.98 14.26
C SER A 109 8.79 5.01 15.11
N ILE A 110 9.05 5.02 16.42
CA ILE A 110 8.56 6.07 17.31
C ILE A 110 9.34 7.36 17.04
N ASP A 111 8.65 8.47 16.78
CA ASP A 111 9.28 9.77 16.56
C ASP A 111 9.70 10.43 17.88
N GLY A 112 10.85 11.10 17.83
CA GLY A 112 11.37 11.94 18.90
C GLY A 112 12.65 11.39 19.55
N ASP A 113 13.29 12.26 20.34
CA ASP A 113 14.52 11.90 21.04
C ASP A 113 14.20 11.02 22.26
N ASP A 114 14.86 9.86 22.34
CA ASP A 114 14.85 8.95 23.49
C ASP A 114 13.44 8.51 23.97
N PRO A 115 12.72 7.72 23.15
CA PRO A 115 11.38 7.24 23.51
C PRO A 115 11.38 6.36 24.77
N GLU A 116 12.48 5.70 25.08
CA GLU A 116 12.61 4.88 26.30
C GLU A 116 12.61 5.75 27.56
N LYS A 117 13.37 6.85 27.57
CA LYS A 117 13.34 7.79 28.68
C LYS A 117 11.94 8.34 28.94
N LYS A 118 11.22 8.71 27.88
CA LYS A 118 9.82 9.16 28.00
C LYS A 118 8.93 8.06 28.58
N ALA A 119 9.10 6.81 28.17
CA ALA A 119 8.36 5.68 28.76
C ALA A 119 8.67 5.53 30.26
N ASN A 120 9.95 5.59 30.64
CA ASN A 120 10.41 5.44 32.02
C ASN A 120 9.84 6.52 32.94
N GLU A 121 9.75 7.78 32.48
CA GLU A 121 9.12 8.88 33.23
C GLU A 121 7.65 8.58 33.59
N TYR A 122 6.95 7.88 32.69
CA TYR A 122 5.57 7.43 32.87
C TYR A 122 5.45 6.08 33.60
N GLY A 123 6.58 5.45 33.97
CA GLY A 123 6.61 4.17 34.70
C GLY A 123 6.55 2.93 33.80
N TYR A 124 6.92 3.04 32.52
CA TYR A 124 6.90 1.96 31.54
C TYR A 124 8.28 1.65 30.96
N THR A 125 8.49 0.40 30.56
CA THR A 125 9.57 -0.02 29.67
C THR A 125 8.98 -0.41 28.32
N LEU A 126 9.52 0.12 27.21
CA LEU A 126 9.05 -0.23 25.87
C LEU A 126 9.51 -1.64 25.49
N LEU A 127 8.63 -2.41 24.84
CA LEU A 127 9.01 -3.70 24.25
C LEU A 127 9.89 -3.52 23.00
N GLU A 128 9.58 -2.51 22.19
CA GLU A 128 10.28 -2.19 20.94
C GLU A 128 10.11 -0.68 20.64
N THR A 129 11.06 -0.09 19.91
CA THR A 129 11.04 1.32 19.47
C THR A 129 10.83 1.47 17.96
N GLU A 130 10.90 0.36 17.23
CA GLU A 130 10.66 0.25 15.80
C GLU A 130 10.11 -1.14 15.46
N LYS A 131 9.33 -1.23 14.38
CA LYS A 131 8.69 -2.47 13.94
C LYS A 131 8.65 -2.56 12.42
N GLU A 132 9.02 -3.71 11.89
CA GLU A 132 9.03 -3.98 10.45
C GLU A 132 7.72 -4.61 9.98
N PHE A 133 7.32 -4.27 8.75
CA PHE A 133 6.14 -4.80 8.08
C PHE A 133 6.46 -5.07 6.61
N VAL A 134 6.00 -6.22 6.11
CA VAL A 134 6.08 -6.53 4.68
C VAL A 134 4.94 -5.84 3.94
N VAL A 135 5.26 -5.18 2.84
CA VAL A 135 4.30 -4.54 1.94
C VAL A 135 3.51 -5.61 1.22
N GLU A 136 2.19 -5.61 1.41
CA GLU A 136 1.29 -6.56 0.76
C GLU A 136 0.00 -5.88 0.29
N GLY A 137 -0.57 -6.41 -0.78
CA GLY A 137 -1.88 -6.00 -1.28
C GLY A 137 -1.89 -4.67 -2.02
N LEU A 138 -0.76 -4.25 -2.59
CA LEU A 138 -0.76 -3.23 -3.64
C LEU A 138 -1.23 -3.83 -4.96
N ASP A 139 -1.99 -3.05 -5.73
CA ASP A 139 -2.13 -3.30 -7.16
C ASP A 139 -0.73 -3.25 -7.81
N TYR A 140 -0.50 -3.93 -8.94
CA TYR A 140 0.79 -3.89 -9.63
C TYR A 140 0.64 -3.89 -11.15
N TYR A 141 1.56 -3.21 -11.83
CA TYR A 141 1.69 -3.32 -13.28
C TYR A 141 2.37 -4.65 -13.63
N VAL A 142 1.87 -5.36 -14.64
CA VAL A 142 2.56 -6.58 -15.11
C VAL A 142 3.95 -6.21 -15.63
N GLU A 143 4.95 -7.00 -15.26
CA GLU A 143 6.33 -6.88 -15.72
C GLU A 143 6.72 -8.04 -16.64
N THR A 144 5.97 -9.15 -16.61
CA THR A 144 6.17 -10.37 -17.41
C THR A 144 4.88 -10.85 -18.08
N ILE A 145 5.00 -11.63 -19.15
CA ILE A 145 3.83 -12.15 -19.88
C ILE A 145 3.06 -13.17 -19.04
N ASP A 146 3.77 -13.98 -18.24
CA ASP A 146 3.17 -15.02 -17.40
C ASP A 146 2.25 -14.47 -16.29
N GLU A 147 2.39 -13.18 -15.94
CA GLU A 147 1.48 -12.49 -15.02
C GLU A 147 0.13 -12.14 -15.66
N ILE A 148 0.05 -12.12 -17.00
CA ILE A 148 -1.19 -11.83 -17.73
C ILE A 148 -2.03 -13.10 -17.75
N SER A 149 -3.08 -13.13 -16.93
CA SER A 149 -3.98 -14.29 -16.83
C SER A 149 -4.64 -14.64 -18.17
N ASN A 150 -4.93 -15.92 -18.38
CA ASN A 150 -5.66 -16.39 -19.56
C ASN A 150 -7.00 -15.65 -19.75
N GLU A 151 -7.72 -15.36 -18.67
CA GLU A 151 -8.97 -14.58 -18.72
C GLU A 151 -8.74 -13.17 -19.30
N MET A 152 -7.61 -12.53 -18.96
CA MET A 152 -7.26 -11.23 -19.53
C MET A 152 -6.86 -11.36 -21.00
N GLN A 153 -6.11 -12.40 -21.35
CA GLN A 153 -5.74 -12.69 -22.74
C GLN A 153 -6.99 -12.88 -23.63
N GLU A 154 -8.00 -13.61 -23.13
CA GLU A 154 -9.29 -13.77 -23.79
C GLU A 154 -10.02 -12.43 -23.97
N LYS A 155 -10.11 -11.61 -22.92
CA LYS A 155 -10.74 -10.27 -22.99
C LYS A 155 -10.06 -9.35 -24.00
N MET A 156 -8.72 -9.37 -24.05
CA MET A 156 -7.95 -8.61 -25.04
C MET A 156 -8.26 -9.10 -26.46
N SER A 157 -8.31 -10.42 -26.66
CA SER A 157 -8.68 -11.03 -27.94
C SER A 157 -10.10 -10.67 -28.39
N ASP A 158 -11.08 -10.76 -27.50
CA ASP A 158 -12.48 -10.38 -27.79
C ASP A 158 -12.61 -8.92 -28.22
N TRP A 159 -11.86 -8.03 -27.56
CA TRP A 159 -11.83 -6.62 -27.93
C TRP A 159 -11.25 -6.40 -29.34
N VAL A 160 -10.19 -7.14 -29.70
CA VAL A 160 -9.59 -7.07 -31.05
C VAL A 160 -10.55 -7.59 -32.11
N ILE A 161 -11.18 -8.74 -31.88
CA ILE A 161 -12.18 -9.33 -32.79
C ILE A 161 -13.32 -8.34 -33.03
N ALA A 162 -13.88 -7.77 -31.96
CA ALA A 162 -14.94 -6.77 -32.06
C ALA A 162 -14.50 -5.53 -32.85
N SER A 163 -13.26 -5.08 -32.65
CA SER A 163 -12.69 -3.92 -33.36
C SER A 163 -12.53 -4.18 -34.86
N ILE A 164 -12.04 -5.37 -35.23
CA ILE A 164 -11.88 -5.79 -36.64
C ILE A 164 -13.24 -5.92 -37.32
N GLN A 165 -14.20 -6.60 -36.69
CA GLN A 165 -15.56 -6.73 -37.22
C GLN A 165 -16.24 -5.38 -37.40
N ALA A 166 -16.04 -4.46 -36.45
CA ALA A 166 -16.54 -3.08 -36.54
C ALA A 166 -15.89 -2.31 -37.71
N ASP A 167 -14.61 -2.51 -38.02
CA ASP A 167 -13.97 -1.89 -39.20
C ASP A 167 -14.49 -2.49 -40.52
N MET A 168 -14.63 -3.82 -40.59
CA MET A 168 -15.14 -4.51 -41.78
C MET A 168 -16.58 -4.10 -42.12
N SER A 169 -17.45 -3.97 -41.11
CA SER A 169 -18.85 -3.60 -41.32
C SER A 169 -19.06 -2.19 -41.90
N LYS A 170 -18.04 -1.31 -41.84
CA LYS A 170 -18.08 0.03 -42.45
C LYS A 170 -17.82 -0.01 -43.96
N ARG A 171 -17.41 -1.15 -44.51
CA ARG A 171 -16.95 -1.28 -45.90
C ARG A 171 -18.05 -1.93 -46.74
N VAL A 172 -18.14 -1.55 -48.01
CA VAL A 172 -19.17 -2.02 -48.95
C VAL A 172 -18.80 -3.36 -49.60
N SER A 173 -17.55 -3.82 -49.39
CA SER A 173 -16.98 -5.05 -49.95
C SER A 173 -17.52 -6.31 -49.30
N GLU A 174 -17.61 -7.41 -50.07
CA GLU A 174 -17.86 -8.77 -49.58
C GLU A 174 -16.65 -9.29 -48.78
N VAL A 175 -16.48 -8.76 -47.57
CA VAL A 175 -15.44 -9.18 -46.62
C VAL A 175 -16.07 -9.71 -45.35
N SER A 176 -15.59 -10.85 -44.87
CA SER A 176 -15.96 -11.40 -43.57
C SER A 176 -14.75 -11.95 -42.84
N LEU A 177 -14.81 -11.92 -41.50
CA LEU A 177 -13.82 -12.55 -40.65
C LEU A 177 -14.06 -14.07 -40.65
N ASN A 178 -13.04 -14.86 -40.97
CA ASN A 178 -13.06 -16.32 -40.90
C ASN A 178 -12.44 -16.81 -39.60
N ASN A 179 -11.26 -16.30 -39.25
CA ASN A 179 -10.51 -16.71 -38.06
C ASN A 179 -9.70 -15.54 -37.48
N CYS A 180 -9.46 -15.58 -36.18
CA CYS A 180 -8.55 -14.71 -35.45
C CYS A 180 -7.80 -15.55 -34.42
N GLU A 181 -6.52 -15.79 -34.66
CA GLU A 181 -5.66 -16.59 -33.81
C GLU A 181 -4.67 -15.69 -33.07
N THR A 182 -4.59 -15.80 -31.74
CA THR A 182 -3.54 -15.13 -30.95
C THR A 182 -2.21 -15.85 -31.17
N ILE A 183 -1.23 -15.12 -31.70
CA ILE A 183 0.13 -15.62 -31.92
C ILE A 183 0.98 -15.46 -30.66
N GLY A 184 0.79 -14.35 -29.94
CA GLY A 184 1.50 -14.07 -28.70
C GLY A 184 1.57 -12.59 -28.41
N TYR A 185 2.53 -12.21 -27.59
CA TYR A 185 2.68 -10.87 -27.05
C TYR A 185 4.12 -10.36 -27.17
N TYR A 186 4.24 -9.06 -27.42
CA TYR A 186 5.43 -8.28 -27.06
C TYR A 186 5.08 -7.41 -25.86
N LEU A 187 5.68 -7.68 -24.71
CA LEU A 187 5.51 -6.89 -23.50
C LEU A 187 6.74 -5.99 -23.31
N LEU A 188 6.51 -4.68 -23.29
CA LEU A 188 7.52 -3.70 -22.96
C LEU A 188 7.24 -3.20 -21.54
N SER A 189 8.11 -3.56 -20.60
CA SER A 189 8.02 -3.18 -19.18
C SER A 189 9.06 -2.12 -18.86
N LYS A 190 8.67 -1.06 -18.17
CA LYS A 190 9.52 0.10 -17.90
C LYS A 190 10.73 -0.25 -17.01
N LYS A 191 11.92 0.23 -17.38
CA LYS A 191 13.20 0.05 -16.67
C LYS A 191 13.51 1.21 -15.72
N THR A 192 13.15 2.43 -16.11
CA THR A 192 13.57 3.68 -15.45
C THR A 192 12.37 4.46 -14.94
N ASN A 193 12.56 5.37 -13.99
CA ASN A 193 11.46 6.18 -13.44
C ASN A 193 11.14 7.43 -14.30
N VAL A 194 11.22 7.31 -15.62
CA VAL A 194 10.87 8.39 -16.57
C VAL A 194 9.36 8.68 -16.52
N TYR A 195 8.89 9.88 -16.89
CA TYR A 195 7.46 10.16 -16.94
C TYR A 195 6.81 9.51 -18.18
N ASP A 196 6.41 8.25 -18.05
CA ASP A 196 5.65 7.49 -19.06
C ASP A 196 4.87 6.33 -18.42
N LEU A 197 4.12 5.60 -19.23
CA LEU A 197 3.42 4.37 -18.93
C LEU A 197 4.38 3.32 -18.32
N ASN A 198 3.84 2.36 -17.57
CA ASN A 198 4.64 1.33 -16.90
C ASN A 198 4.80 0.08 -17.76
N ASN A 199 3.82 -0.19 -18.62
CA ASN A 199 3.98 -1.20 -19.66
C ASN A 199 3.15 -0.89 -20.92
N HIS A 200 3.65 -1.40 -22.04
CA HIS A 200 2.92 -1.56 -23.29
C HIS A 200 2.89 -3.05 -23.63
N CYS A 201 1.71 -3.61 -23.82
CA CYS A 201 1.54 -4.98 -24.27
C CYS A 201 0.96 -4.96 -25.68
N TYR A 202 1.71 -5.52 -26.62
CA TYR A 202 1.29 -5.67 -28.00
C TYR A 202 0.81 -7.10 -28.23
N GLY A 203 -0.51 -7.28 -28.34
CA GLY A 203 -1.09 -8.55 -28.74
C GLY A 203 -0.98 -8.72 -30.25
N VAL A 204 -0.36 -9.82 -30.68
CA VAL A 204 -0.18 -10.16 -32.10
C VAL A 204 -1.15 -11.27 -32.48
N TYR A 205 -1.87 -11.04 -33.57
CA TYR A 205 -2.93 -11.91 -34.05
C TYR A 205 -2.71 -12.24 -35.52
N LYS A 206 -2.98 -13.49 -35.90
CA LYS A 206 -3.14 -13.88 -37.29
C LYS A 206 -4.61 -13.85 -37.64
N ILE A 207 -4.96 -12.95 -38.55
CA ILE A 207 -6.32 -12.73 -39.01
C ILE A 207 -6.50 -13.41 -40.35
N THR A 208 -7.57 -14.18 -40.47
CA THR A 208 -7.97 -14.81 -41.72
C THR A 208 -9.33 -14.26 -42.11
N ILE A 209 -9.42 -13.70 -43.31
CA ILE A 209 -10.64 -13.14 -43.87
C ILE A 209 -11.05 -13.88 -45.12
N ILE A 210 -12.34 -13.84 -45.45
CA ILE A 210 -12.83 -14.20 -46.77
C ILE A 210 -13.13 -12.89 -47.49
N TYR A 211 -12.46 -12.65 -48.61
CA TYR A 211 -12.71 -11.51 -49.49
C TYR A 211 -12.99 -12.02 -50.90
N SER A 212 -14.17 -11.69 -51.43
CA SER A 212 -14.61 -12.15 -52.77
C SER A 212 -14.44 -13.67 -52.99
N GLY A 213 -14.70 -14.46 -51.95
CA GLY A 213 -14.60 -15.92 -51.96
C GLY A 213 -13.18 -16.50 -51.82
N GLN A 214 -12.16 -15.66 -51.64
CA GLN A 214 -10.79 -16.09 -51.39
C GLN A 214 -10.39 -15.87 -49.93
N GLU A 215 -9.63 -16.82 -49.39
CA GLU A 215 -9.08 -16.72 -48.05
C GLU A 215 -7.77 -15.93 -48.07
N ILE A 216 -7.68 -14.90 -47.24
CA ILE A 216 -6.48 -14.07 -47.09
C ILE A 216 -6.09 -14.08 -45.62
N SER A 217 -4.82 -14.36 -45.36
CA SER A 217 -4.23 -14.28 -44.02
C SER A 217 -3.26 -13.13 -43.90
N TYR A 218 -3.31 -12.41 -42.79
CA TYR A 218 -2.40 -11.33 -42.45
C TYR A 218 -2.21 -11.24 -40.95
N TYR A 219 -1.21 -10.48 -40.51
CA TYR A 219 -0.93 -10.24 -39.11
C TYR A 219 -1.45 -8.87 -38.68
N TYR A 220 -1.92 -8.82 -37.45
CA TYR A 220 -2.50 -7.64 -36.84
C TYR A 220 -1.95 -7.48 -35.41
N CYS A 221 -1.75 -6.24 -34.98
CA CYS A 221 -1.20 -5.91 -33.68
C CYS A 221 -2.11 -4.89 -32.98
N ALA A 222 -2.43 -5.16 -31.72
CA ALA A 222 -3.19 -4.26 -30.86
C ALA A 222 -2.36 -3.91 -29.63
N ARG A 223 -2.39 -2.63 -29.22
CA ARG A 223 -1.66 -2.13 -28.07
C ARG A 223 -2.58 -1.99 -26.86
N PHE A 224 -2.12 -2.50 -25.73
CA PHE A 224 -2.75 -2.39 -24.42
C PHE A 224 -1.78 -1.72 -23.45
N ASP A 225 -2.18 -0.57 -22.89
CA ASP A 225 -1.36 0.25 -22.03
C ASP A 225 -1.70 0.06 -20.54
N ASN A 226 -0.66 -0.11 -19.72
CA ASN A 226 -0.74 -0.34 -18.29
C ASN A 226 -1.76 -1.44 -17.95
N ILE A 227 -1.38 -2.68 -18.24
CA ILE A 227 -2.05 -3.84 -17.68
C ILE A 227 -1.72 -3.88 -16.18
N ILE A 228 -2.75 -3.75 -15.34
CA ILE A 228 -2.66 -3.69 -13.88
C ILE A 228 -3.42 -4.89 -13.30
N ILE A 229 -2.76 -5.66 -12.45
CA ILE A 229 -3.39 -6.65 -11.58
C ILE A 229 -3.77 -5.97 -10.27
N LYS A 230 -5.05 -6.10 -9.91
CA LYS A 230 -5.63 -5.58 -8.68
C LYS A 230 -5.37 -6.54 -7.54
N LYS A 231 -5.41 -6.01 -6.31
CA LYS A 231 -5.31 -6.82 -5.08
C LYS A 231 -6.29 -8.01 -5.04
N ASP A 232 -7.47 -7.86 -5.61
CA ASP A 232 -8.50 -8.93 -5.65
C ASP A 232 -8.27 -9.95 -6.78
N GLY A 233 -7.16 -9.84 -7.53
CA GLY A 233 -6.83 -10.66 -8.68
C GLY A 233 -7.50 -10.23 -9.98
N SER A 234 -8.40 -9.24 -9.95
CA SER A 234 -8.98 -8.69 -11.17
C SER A 234 -7.92 -7.91 -11.96
N CYS A 235 -8.09 -7.80 -13.28
CA CYS A 235 -7.14 -7.09 -14.13
C CYS A 235 -7.81 -5.92 -14.83
N LYS A 236 -7.05 -4.83 -15.02
CA LYS A 236 -7.49 -3.60 -15.68
C LYS A 236 -6.44 -3.16 -16.69
N VAL A 237 -6.91 -2.78 -17.88
CA VAL A 237 -6.13 -2.03 -18.87
C VAL A 237 -6.53 -0.56 -18.77
N THR A 238 -5.58 0.37 -18.77
CA THR A 238 -5.90 1.82 -18.63
C THR A 238 -6.05 2.56 -19.96
N GLY A 239 -5.51 2.00 -21.03
CA GLY A 239 -5.64 2.51 -22.39
C GLY A 239 -5.45 1.38 -23.40
N GLY A 240 -6.06 1.50 -24.57
CA GLY A 240 -5.87 0.54 -25.63
C GLY A 240 -6.16 1.19 -26.97
N SER A 241 -5.32 0.90 -27.95
CA SER A 241 -5.50 1.38 -29.31
C SER A 241 -5.08 0.33 -30.31
N THR A 242 -5.76 0.36 -31.45
CA THR A 242 -5.22 -0.28 -32.64
C THR A 242 -4.04 0.57 -33.11
N ILE A 243 -2.90 -0.08 -33.35
CA ILE A 243 -1.74 0.64 -33.88
C ILE A 243 -2.04 1.02 -35.32
N THR A 244 -1.47 2.15 -35.76
CA THR A 244 -1.47 2.46 -37.19
C THR A 244 -0.46 1.52 -37.84
N LEU A 245 -0.96 0.39 -38.31
CA LEU A 245 -0.16 -0.58 -39.04
C LEU A 245 -0.04 -0.17 -40.50
N ASP A 246 0.99 -0.66 -41.19
CA ASP A 246 1.04 -0.63 -42.64
C ASP A 246 -0.20 -1.32 -43.22
N SER A 247 -0.39 -1.11 -44.52
CA SER A 247 -1.54 -1.62 -45.23
C SER A 247 -1.15 -2.02 -46.63
N PHE A 248 -1.58 -3.21 -47.01
CA PHE A 248 -1.48 -3.69 -48.37
C PHE A 248 -2.87 -3.81 -48.99
N TYR A 249 -2.89 -3.97 -50.31
CA TYR A 249 -4.11 -4.10 -51.08
C TYR A 249 -4.25 -5.51 -51.60
N GLU A 250 -5.42 -6.11 -51.42
CA GLU A 250 -5.85 -7.27 -52.20
C GLU A 250 -6.98 -6.81 -53.13
N GLY A 251 -6.69 -6.71 -54.44
CA GLY A 251 -7.57 -6.01 -55.37
C GLY A 251 -7.85 -4.57 -54.92
N ASP A 252 -9.12 -4.22 -54.77
CA ASP A 252 -9.55 -2.89 -54.29
C ASP A 252 -9.69 -2.81 -52.76
N TYR A 253 -9.42 -3.90 -52.04
CA TYR A 253 -9.58 -3.96 -50.60
C TYR A 253 -8.27 -3.65 -49.87
N ARG A 254 -8.24 -2.50 -49.18
CA ARG A 254 -7.14 -2.12 -48.30
C ARG A 254 -7.23 -2.86 -46.97
N ILE A 255 -6.30 -3.77 -46.75
CA ILE A 255 -6.10 -4.51 -45.49
C ILE A 255 -5.17 -3.69 -44.60
N ARG A 256 -5.52 -3.51 -43.32
CA ARG A 256 -4.63 -2.89 -42.32
C ARG A 256 -3.98 -3.99 -41.50
N GLY A 257 -2.67 -4.09 -41.60
CA GLY A 257 -1.87 -5.18 -41.04
C GLY A 257 -0.74 -5.57 -41.98
N CYS A 258 0.08 -6.51 -41.51
CA CYS A 258 1.32 -6.90 -42.16
C CYS A 258 1.21 -8.30 -42.77
N GLN A 259 2.05 -8.60 -43.74
CA GLN A 259 2.12 -9.93 -44.36
C GLN A 259 3.02 -10.89 -43.58
N THR A 260 3.96 -10.37 -42.79
CA THR A 260 4.92 -11.17 -42.01
C THR A 260 4.96 -10.77 -40.52
N LEU A 261 5.49 -11.66 -39.68
CA LEU A 261 5.74 -11.35 -38.27
C LEU A 261 6.92 -10.39 -38.07
N ASP A 262 7.89 -10.38 -38.98
CA ASP A 262 9.01 -9.46 -38.93
C ASP A 262 8.53 -8.01 -39.12
N GLU A 263 7.62 -7.76 -40.07
CA GLU A 263 6.98 -6.45 -40.24
C GLU A 263 6.20 -6.01 -38.99
N ILE A 264 5.51 -6.94 -38.30
CA ILE A 264 4.84 -6.62 -37.03
C ILE A 264 5.85 -6.27 -35.94
N TYR A 265 6.98 -6.97 -35.88
CA TYR A 265 8.03 -6.67 -34.91
C TYR A 265 8.63 -5.29 -35.18
N GLU A 266 9.00 -5.01 -36.43
CA GLU A 266 9.50 -3.71 -36.86
C GLU A 266 8.51 -2.60 -36.47
N GLU A 267 7.23 -2.76 -36.77
CA GLU A 267 6.24 -1.74 -36.40
C GLU A 267 6.02 -1.63 -34.89
N CYS A 268 5.64 -2.71 -34.21
CA CYS A 268 5.21 -2.63 -32.80
C CYS A 268 6.40 -2.37 -31.86
N VAL A 269 7.61 -2.81 -32.23
CA VAL A 269 8.78 -2.83 -31.35
C VAL A 269 9.92 -1.93 -31.84
N GLU A 270 10.18 -1.76 -33.14
CA GLU A 270 11.31 -0.92 -33.59
C GLU A 270 10.88 0.53 -33.89
N ASP A 271 9.80 0.70 -34.66
CA ASP A 271 9.33 2.02 -35.12
C ASP A 271 8.54 2.76 -34.04
N TRP A 272 7.65 2.05 -33.32
CA TRP A 272 6.83 2.66 -32.27
C TRP A 272 7.53 2.70 -30.91
N CYS A 273 8.61 1.93 -30.72
CA CYS A 273 9.44 2.01 -29.53
C CYS A 273 10.67 2.88 -29.81
N TRP A 274 10.47 4.19 -29.83
CA TRP A 274 11.53 5.18 -29.57
C TRP A 274 12.17 5.02 -28.18
N ASP A 275 11.81 3.98 -27.43
CA ASP A 275 11.95 3.87 -26.00
C ASP A 275 12.56 2.53 -25.53
N THR A 276 13.22 1.79 -26.42
CA THR A 276 13.92 0.54 -26.07
C THR A 276 15.03 0.76 -25.03
N GLU A 277 15.51 2.00 -24.90
CA GLU A 277 16.38 2.43 -23.80
C GLU A 277 15.66 2.38 -22.45
N ASN A 278 14.42 2.87 -22.36
CA ASN A 278 13.66 2.92 -21.09
C ASN A 278 12.76 1.70 -20.86
N TYR A 279 12.57 0.81 -21.83
CA TYR A 279 11.75 -0.40 -21.68
C TYR A 279 12.53 -1.69 -21.89
N LYS A 280 12.20 -2.71 -21.11
CA LYS A 280 12.64 -4.09 -21.25
C LYS A 280 11.59 -4.84 -22.07
N LEU A 281 12.02 -5.44 -23.17
CA LEU A 281 11.17 -6.31 -23.99
C LEU A 281 11.15 -7.74 -23.43
N GLU A 282 9.97 -8.31 -23.36
CA GLU A 282 9.70 -9.74 -23.19
C GLU A 282 8.77 -10.20 -24.32
N THR A 283 9.01 -11.42 -24.84
CA THR A 283 8.17 -11.97 -25.90
C THR A 283 8.07 -13.49 -25.80
N ASN A 284 6.90 -14.00 -26.16
CA ASN A 284 6.64 -15.43 -26.34
C ASN A 284 6.35 -15.79 -27.82
N ILE A 285 6.60 -14.86 -28.75
CA ILE A 285 6.43 -15.09 -30.19
C ILE A 285 7.72 -15.72 -30.72
N SER A 286 7.60 -16.90 -31.32
CA SER A 286 8.72 -17.56 -32.00
C SER A 286 9.00 -16.87 -33.34
N LYS A 287 10.25 -16.49 -33.57
CA LYS A 287 10.76 -16.11 -34.91
C LYS A 287 10.84 -17.33 -35.83
#